data_AF-A0A524RP25-F1
#
_entry.id   AF-A0A524RP25-F1
#
_cell.length_a   1.000
_cell.length_b   1.000
_cell.length_c   1.000
_cell.angle_alpha   90.00
_cell.angle_beta   90.00
_cell.angle_gamma   90.00
#
_symmetry.space_group_name_H-M   'P 1'
#
loop_
_entity.id
_entity.type
_entity.pdbx_description
1 polymer ?
#
loop_
_entity_poly.entity_id
_entity_poly.type
_entity_poly.pdbx_seq_one_letter_code
_entity_poly.pdbx_strand_id
1 'polypeptide(L)' 'PEDIFDGLSNLEWLHLDNNYLSSLPEDIFDGLSNLEELYL' A
#
# COMPACT_ATOMS: atom_id res chain seq x y z
N PRO A 1 8.45 -3.97 -7.90
CA PRO A 1 8.80 -4.98 -6.87
C PRO A 1 7.50 -5.41 -6.20
N GLU A 2 7.17 -6.69 -6.26
CA GLU A 2 5.89 -7.23 -5.75
C GLU A 2 5.80 -7.15 -4.21
N ASP A 3 6.92 -6.90 -3.52
CA ASP A 3 7.02 -6.96 -2.05
C ASP A 3 7.32 -5.59 -1.41
N ILE A 4 6.83 -4.46 -2.00
CA ILE A 4 7.17 -3.12 -1.50
C ILE A 4 6.69 -2.90 -0.05
N PHE A 5 5.54 -3.47 0.31
CA PHE A 5 4.92 -3.28 1.62
C PHE A 5 5.02 -4.51 2.54
N ASP A 6 5.83 -5.50 2.16
CA ASP A 6 6.04 -6.71 2.93
C ASP A 6 6.54 -6.40 4.35
N GLY A 7 5.89 -7.03 5.34
CA GLY A 7 6.23 -6.87 6.75
C GLY A 7 5.72 -5.60 7.41
N LEU A 8 5.00 -4.74 6.68
CA LEU A 8 4.34 -3.55 7.24
C LEU A 8 2.96 -3.85 7.83
N SER A 9 2.81 -4.98 8.53
CA SER A 9 1.52 -5.44 9.06
C SER A 9 0.88 -4.48 10.07
N ASN A 10 1.68 -3.57 10.65
CA ASN A 10 1.23 -2.53 11.58
C ASN A 10 1.02 -1.16 10.93
N LEU A 11 1.09 -1.06 9.60
CA LEU A 11 0.88 0.22 8.92
C LEU A 11 -0.61 0.57 8.94
N GLU A 12 -0.93 1.72 9.52
CA GLU A 12 -2.31 2.23 9.64
C GLU A 12 -2.67 3.22 8.52
N TRP A 13 -1.70 3.95 7.99
CA TRP A 13 -1.92 4.96 6.94
C TRP A 13 -0.93 4.82 5.80
N LEU A 14 -1.44 4.82 4.57
CA LEU A 14 -0.65 4.75 3.34
C LEU A 14 -1.04 5.87 2.37
N HIS A 15 -0.05 6.68 1.99
CA HIS A 15 -0.23 7.79 1.05
C HIS A 15 0.52 7.51 -0.25
N LEU A 16 -0.24 7.32 -1.32
CA LEU A 16 0.21 7.16 -2.70
C LEU A 16 -0.25 8.31 -3.60
N ASP A 17 -1.01 9.25 -3.06
CA ASP A 17 -1.43 10.47 -3.75
C ASP A 17 -0.23 11.30 -4.20
N ASN A 18 -0.45 12.12 -5.25
CA ASN A 18 0.58 12.96 -5.86
C ASN A 18 1.79 12.18 -6.43
N ASN A 19 1.59 10.93 -6.83
CA ASN A 19 2.57 10.15 -7.58
C ASN A 19 2.19 10.00 -9.06
N TYR A 20 3.12 9.46 -9.85
CA TYR A 20 2.93 9.17 -11.28
C TYR A 20 2.48 7.72 -11.51
N LEU A 21 1.66 7.19 -10.59
CA LEU A 21 1.19 5.82 -10.64
C LEU A 21 0.07 5.70 -11.68
N SER A 22 0.30 4.90 -12.72
CA SER A 22 -0.71 4.60 -13.74
C SER A 22 -1.60 3.40 -13.37
N SER A 23 -1.09 2.53 -12.50
CA SER A 23 -1.75 1.31 -12.06
C SER A 23 -1.05 0.78 -10.82
N LEU A 24 -1.78 0.03 -10.01
CA LEU A 24 -1.26 -0.72 -8.87
C LEU A 24 -1.52 -2.22 -9.11
N PRO A 25 -0.57 -3.11 -8.78
CA PRO A 25 -0.84 -4.55 -8.73
C PRO A 25 -2.00 -4.87 -7.78
N GLU A 26 -2.81 -5.87 -8.09
CA GLU A 26 -4.00 -6.26 -7.30
C GLU A 26 -3.62 -6.62 -5.85
N ASP A 27 -2.49 -7.30 -5.68
CA ASP A 27 -2.04 -7.83 -4.39
C ASP A 27 -1.00 -6.94 -3.69
N ILE A 28 -0.78 -5.70 -4.16
CA ILE A 28 0.28 -4.82 -3.63
C ILE A 28 0.08 -4.52 -2.13
N PHE A 29 -1.17 -4.54 -1.64
CA PHE A 29 -1.50 -4.23 -0.25
C PHE A 29 -1.61 -5.47 0.64
N ASP A 30 -1.26 -6.65 0.13
CA ASP A 30 -1.28 -7.87 0.92
C ASP A 30 -0.42 -7.75 2.17
N GLY A 31 -0.93 -8.25 3.29
CA GLY A 31 -0.26 -8.19 4.58
C GLY A 31 -0.38 -6.86 5.33
N LEU A 32 -0.97 -5.82 4.74
CA LEU A 32 -1.31 -4.56 5.43
C LEU A 32 -2.58 -4.71 6.29
N SER A 33 -2.58 -5.68 7.20
CA SER A 33 -3.77 -6.08 7.99
C SER A 33 -4.34 -4.98 8.89
N ASN A 34 -3.53 -3.97 9.24
CA ASN A 34 -3.93 -2.86 10.09
C ASN A 34 -4.17 -1.56 9.32
N LEU A 35 -4.21 -1.58 7.99
CA LEU A 35 -4.41 -0.37 7.20
C LEU A 35 -5.83 0.19 7.40
N GLU A 36 -5.90 1.44 7.85
CA GLU A 36 -7.15 2.15 8.12
C GLU A 36 -7.45 3.20 7.04
N GLU A 37 -6.42 3.95 6.60
CA GLU A 37 -6.58 4.98 5.57
C GLU A 37 -5.61 4.78 4.41
N LEU A 38 -6.16 4.89 3.20
CA LEU A 38 -5.41 4.85 1.96
C LEU A 38 -5.72 6.10 1.12
N TYR A 39 -4.68 6.86 0.80
CA TYR A 39 -4.74 8.00 -0.10
C TYR A 39 -4.08 7.62 -1.42
N LEU A 40 -4.77 7.83 -2.55
CA LEU A 40 -4.33 7.46 -3.91
C LEU A 40 -4.26 8.68 -4.83
#